data_AF-A0A9N8PME7-F1
#
_entry.id   AF-A0A9N8PME7-F1
#
_cell.length_a   1.000
_cell.length_b   1.000
_cell.length_c   1.000
_cell.angle_alpha   90.00
_cell.angle_beta   90.00
_cell.angle_gamma   90.00
#
_symmetry.space_group_name_H-M   'P 1'
#
loop_
_entity.id
_entity.type
_entity.pdbx_description
1 polymer ?
#
loop_
_entity_poly.entity_id
_entity_poly.type
_entity_poly.pdbx_seq_one_letter_code
_entity_poly.pdbx_strand_id
1 'polypeptide(L)'
;MLYAEDLSVNGTVLTCEYPAEDGSNVRLDHQLNKSMGPVLLQDGDCLYLSKSTFVQYNELNPQDEFTMSPIMDCEVKVDFAIKPRLISAGGQGRVYVAWDRNAKQQVACKAVSLAGVDLNRDQDTSEASIQAASNRASRVQSVKLLRKIHRLEVEYEVLKDLSHVGCLLFWS
;
A
#
# COMPACT_ATOMS: atom_id res chain seq x y z
N MET A 1 -8.77 -0.15 -12.53
CA MET A 1 -7.70 -1.16 -12.41
C MET A 1 -7.64 -2.01 -13.66
N LEU A 2 -6.51 -1.93 -14.36
CA LEU A 2 -6.24 -2.69 -15.58
C LEU A 2 -4.82 -3.25 -15.49
N TYR A 3 -4.63 -4.52 -15.85
CA TYR A 3 -3.30 -5.12 -15.95
C TYR A 3 -2.79 -4.97 -17.38
N ALA A 4 -1.51 -4.61 -17.51
CA ALA A 4 -0.80 -4.56 -18.78
C ALA A 4 0.41 -5.48 -18.72
N GLU A 5 0.66 -6.22 -19.79
CA GLU A 5 1.82 -7.08 -19.92
C GLU A 5 2.65 -6.63 -21.13
N ASP A 6 3.96 -6.48 -20.94
CA ASP A 6 4.84 -6.10 -22.02
C ASP A 6 5.20 -7.32 -22.87
N LEU A 7 4.59 -7.43 -24.04
CA LEU A 7 4.91 -8.45 -25.05
C LEU A 7 5.93 -7.96 -26.08
N SER A 8 6.43 -6.73 -25.95
CA SER A 8 7.37 -6.14 -26.90
C SER A 8 8.76 -6.78 -26.80
N VAL A 9 9.51 -6.73 -27.90
CA VAL A 9 10.92 -7.17 -27.92
C VAL A 9 11.86 -6.05 -27.50
N ASN A 10 11.44 -4.80 -27.69
CA ASN A 10 12.27 -3.60 -27.49
C ASN A 10 12.08 -2.95 -26.10
N GLY A 11 11.18 -3.49 -25.28
CA GLY A 11 10.80 -2.96 -23.99
C GLY A 11 9.77 -1.84 -24.10
N THR A 12 8.92 -1.76 -23.09
CA THR A 12 7.98 -0.65 -22.87
C THR A 12 8.41 0.13 -21.62
N VAL A 13 8.25 1.45 -21.58
CA VAL A 13 8.53 2.24 -20.37
C VAL A 13 7.22 2.66 -19.73
N LEU A 14 6.99 2.24 -18.50
CA LEU A 14 5.91 2.76 -17.66
C LEU A 14 6.39 4.03 -16.96
N THR A 15 5.78 5.15 -17.30
CA THR A 15 5.97 6.43 -16.64
C THR A 15 4.80 6.72 -15.73
N CYS A 16 5.14 7.06 -14.49
CA CYS A 16 4.20 7.46 -13.45
C CYS A 16 4.56 8.88 -13.01
N GLU A 17 3.60 9.79 -13.07
CA GLU A 17 3.75 11.15 -12.54
C GLU A 17 2.84 11.31 -11.32
N TYR A 18 3.35 11.96 -10.28
CA TYR A 18 2.57 12.26 -9.08
C TYR A 18 3.06 13.54 -8.41
N PRO A 19 2.19 14.24 -7.67
CA PRO A 19 2.54 15.46 -6.97
C PRO A 19 3.46 15.15 -5.78
N ALA A 20 4.57 15.86 -5.69
CA ALA A 20 5.43 15.95 -4.52
C ALA A 20 4.85 16.93 -3.49
N GLU A 21 5.32 16.84 -2.24
CA GLU A 21 4.90 17.76 -1.17
C GLU A 21 5.29 19.22 -1.42
N ASP A 22 6.30 19.47 -2.26
CA ASP A 22 6.71 20.82 -2.66
C ASP A 22 5.88 21.38 -3.84
N GLY A 23 4.88 20.64 -4.31
CA GLY A 23 4.04 20.99 -5.46
C GLY A 23 4.70 20.75 -6.82
N SER A 24 5.91 20.19 -6.86
CA SER A 24 6.50 19.68 -8.10
C SER A 24 5.88 18.31 -8.47
N ASN A 25 6.05 17.87 -9.72
CA ASN A 25 5.69 16.51 -10.11
C ASN A 25 6.93 15.63 -10.14
N VAL A 26 6.90 14.51 -9.42
CA VAL A 26 7.93 13.48 -9.54
C VAL A 26 7.54 12.55 -10.67
N ARG A 27 8.46 12.40 -11.62
CA ARG A 27 8.34 11.43 -12.70
C ARG A 27 9.18 10.19 -12.39
N LEU A 28 8.55 9.02 -12.43
CA LEU A 28 9.21 7.73 -12.28
C LEU A 28 9.04 6.90 -13.54
N ASP A 29 10.16 6.56 -14.15
CA ASP A 29 10.21 5.71 -15.34
C ASP A 29 10.66 4.31 -14.95
N HIS A 30 9.85 3.31 -15.31
CA HIS A 30 10.11 1.90 -15.08
C HIS A 30 10.16 1.17 -16.41
N GLN A 31 11.32 0.59 -16.73
CA GLN A 31 11.45 -0.25 -17.91
C GLN A 31 10.75 -1.59 -17.64
N LEU A 32 9.72 -1.87 -18.43
CA LEU A 32 9.04 -3.14 -18.46
C LEU A 32 9.78 -4.09 -19.40
N ASN A 33 9.69 -5.38 -19.08
CA ASN A 33 10.18 -6.45 -19.92
C ASN A 33 9.25 -7.66 -19.79
N LYS A 34 9.37 -8.60 -20.74
CA LYS A 34 8.58 -9.84 -20.74
C LYS A 34 8.68 -10.68 -19.47
N SER A 35 9.83 -10.66 -18.80
CA SER A 35 10.05 -11.48 -17.59
C SER A 35 9.42 -10.91 -16.32
N MET A 36 9.06 -9.63 -16.31
CA MET A 36 8.40 -9.00 -15.15
C MET A 36 6.94 -9.42 -15.01
N GLY A 37 6.33 -9.93 -16.07
CA GLY A 37 4.92 -10.27 -16.11
C GLY A 37 4.01 -9.04 -16.09
N PRO A 38 2.73 -9.22 -15.72
CA PRO A 38 1.75 -8.14 -15.76
C PRO A 38 2.00 -7.10 -14.68
N VAL A 39 1.87 -5.83 -15.05
CA VAL A 39 1.88 -4.68 -14.15
C VAL A 39 0.49 -4.09 -14.02
N LEU A 40 0.14 -3.65 -12.82
CA LEU A 40 -1.11 -2.94 -12.60
C LEU A 40 -0.95 -1.47 -13.01
N LEU A 41 -1.84 -1.01 -13.88
CA LEU A 41 -1.98 0.39 -14.26
C LEU A 41 -3.01 1.09 -13.39
N GLN A 42 -2.74 2.36 -13.10
CA GLN A 42 -3.65 3.30 -12.45
C GLN A 42 -3.80 4.58 -13.26
N ASP A 43 -4.87 5.32 -12.97
CA ASP A 43 -5.19 6.57 -13.63
C ASP A 43 -3.96 7.48 -13.78
N GLY A 44 -3.78 8.03 -14.98
CA GLY A 44 -2.65 8.88 -15.33
C GLY A 44 -1.39 8.13 -15.79
N ASP A 45 -1.30 6.80 -15.63
CA ASP A 45 -0.12 6.03 -16.06
C ASP A 45 0.10 6.07 -17.57
N CYS A 46 1.34 6.31 -17.99
CA CYS A 46 1.75 6.37 -19.38
C CYS A 46 2.66 5.20 -19.75
N LEU A 47 2.26 4.42 -20.75
CA LEU A 47 3.09 3.39 -21.37
C LEU A 47 3.74 3.92 -22.64
N TYR A 48 5.02 4.21 -22.59
CA TYR A 48 5.82 4.65 -23.74
C TYR A 48 6.30 3.45 -24.54
N LEU A 49 5.82 3.35 -25.78
CA LEU A 49 6.25 2.36 -26.78
C LEU A 49 7.47 2.87 -27.55
N SER A 50 7.65 4.19 -27.60
CA SER A 50 8.79 4.88 -28.19
C SER A 50 8.98 6.24 -27.50
N LYS A 51 10.01 7.02 -27.90
CA LYS A 51 10.24 8.37 -27.36
C LYS A 51 9.07 9.34 -27.58
N SER A 52 8.25 9.11 -28.61
CA SER A 52 7.17 10.03 -29.02
C SER A 52 5.80 9.35 -29.07
N THR A 53 5.71 8.05 -28.77
CA THR A 53 4.47 7.29 -28.85
C THR A 53 4.20 6.65 -27.51
N PHE A 54 3.08 7.00 -26.91
CA PHE A 54 2.65 6.47 -25.63
C PHE A 54 1.14 6.24 -25.60
N VAL A 55 0.71 5.40 -24.66
CA VAL A 55 -0.69 5.19 -24.31
C VAL A 55 -0.86 5.60 -22.86
N GLN A 56 -1.82 6.47 -22.58
CA GLN A 56 -2.17 6.85 -21.22
C GLN A 56 -3.41 6.09 -20.76
N TYR A 57 -3.33 5.45 -19.60
CA TYR A 57 -4.48 4.85 -18.95
C TYR A 57 -5.21 5.92 -18.15
N ASN A 58 -6.52 6.06 -18.41
CA ASN A 58 -7.39 6.97 -17.68
C ASN A 58 -8.60 6.19 -17.15
N GLU A 59 -8.92 6.35 -15.88
CA GLU A 59 -10.13 5.85 -15.25
C GLU A 59 -11.26 6.89 -15.38
N LEU A 60 -12.49 6.42 -15.60
CA LEU A 60 -13.66 7.31 -15.74
C LEU A 60 -13.97 8.10 -14.46
N ASN A 61 -13.66 7.52 -13.30
CA ASN A 61 -13.83 8.12 -11.99
C ASN A 61 -12.62 7.72 -11.13
N PRO A 62 -11.49 8.44 -11.24
CA PRO A 62 -10.33 8.14 -10.42
C PRO A 62 -10.72 8.25 -8.95
N GLN A 63 -10.36 7.23 -8.16
CA GLN A 63 -10.46 7.32 -6.71
C GLN A 63 -9.54 8.44 -6.25
N ASP A 64 -10.01 9.29 -5.32
CA ASP A 64 -9.17 10.33 -4.72
C ASP A 64 -7.86 9.72 -4.22
N GLU A 65 -6.74 10.26 -4.70
CA GLU A 65 -5.41 9.85 -4.27
C GLU A 65 -5.28 10.04 -2.76
N PHE A 66 -5.13 8.92 -2.04
CA PHE A 66 -5.00 8.96 -0.60
C PHE A 66 -3.57 9.35 -0.22
N THR A 67 -3.40 10.48 0.47
CA THR A 67 -2.11 10.95 0.99
C THR A 67 -1.56 9.93 1.99
N MET A 68 -0.37 9.39 1.72
CA MET A 68 0.34 8.55 2.68
C MET A 68 0.68 9.33 3.94
N SER A 69 0.65 8.66 5.10
CA SER A 69 1.10 9.33 6.32
C SER A 69 2.62 9.49 6.28
N PRO A 70 3.17 10.58 6.84
CA PRO A 70 4.63 10.84 6.82
C PRO A 70 5.48 9.70 7.40
N ILE A 71 4.89 8.88 8.28
CA ILE A 71 5.54 7.72 8.91
C ILE A 71 5.73 6.58 7.90
N MET A 72 4.70 6.28 7.09
CA MET A 72 4.80 5.28 6.01
C MET A 72 5.85 5.70 4.98
N ASP A 73 5.95 6.99 4.73
CA ASP A 73 6.92 7.58 3.82
C ASP A 73 8.38 7.39 4.27
N CYS A 74 8.65 7.39 5.58
CA CYS A 74 9.99 7.21 6.14
C CYS A 74 10.40 5.74 6.23
N GLU A 75 9.50 4.86 6.67
CA GLU A 75 9.86 3.47 6.99
C GLU A 75 10.10 2.61 5.75
N VAL A 76 9.52 2.98 4.60
CA VAL A 76 9.51 2.08 3.43
C VAL A 76 10.35 2.55 2.25
N LYS A 77 10.93 3.77 2.31
CA LYS A 77 11.72 4.35 1.21
C LYS A 77 13.07 3.66 0.93
N VAL A 78 13.54 2.78 1.82
CA VAL A 78 14.88 2.18 1.70
C VAL A 78 14.92 1.14 0.59
N ASP A 79 14.02 0.15 0.60
CA ASP A 79 14.04 -0.98 -0.35
C ASP A 79 12.92 -0.93 -1.40
N PHE A 80 11.84 -0.21 -1.10
CA PHE A 80 10.69 -0.10 -1.99
C PHE A 80 10.45 1.37 -2.37
N ALA A 81 10.14 1.62 -3.64
CA ALA A 81 9.44 2.84 -4.02
C ALA A 81 7.94 2.60 -3.78
N ILE A 82 7.51 2.75 -2.53
CA ILE A 82 6.08 2.80 -2.22
C ILE A 82 5.51 4.08 -2.82
N LYS A 83 4.46 3.92 -3.62
CA LYS A 83 3.69 5.02 -4.19
C LYS A 83 2.38 5.14 -3.42
N PRO A 84 1.75 6.32 -3.32
CA PRO A 84 0.40 6.52 -2.79
C PRO A 84 -0.67 5.95 -3.72
N ARG A 85 -0.52 4.67 -4.08
CA ARG A 85 -1.26 3.97 -5.12
C ARG A 85 -2.15 2.92 -4.50
N LEU A 86 -3.25 3.38 -3.91
CA LEU A 86 -4.17 2.53 -3.16
C LEU A 86 -4.89 1.55 -4.11
N ILE A 87 -4.68 0.26 -3.88
CA ILE A 87 -5.40 -0.84 -4.56
C ILE A 87 -6.72 -1.13 -3.85
N SER A 88 -6.66 -1.21 -2.52
CA SER A 88 -7.84 -1.50 -1.70
C SER A 88 -7.70 -0.95 -0.29
N ALA A 89 -8.83 -0.61 0.32
CA ALA A 89 -8.94 -0.28 1.72
C ALA A 89 -10.03 -1.13 2.36
N GLY A 90 -9.75 -1.70 3.53
CA GLY A 90 -10.71 -2.49 4.28
C GLY A 90 -10.45 -2.43 5.79
N GLY A 91 -11.29 -3.11 6.57
CA GLY A 91 -11.19 -3.10 8.04
C GLY A 91 -9.88 -3.67 8.60
N GLN A 92 -9.10 -4.39 7.79
CA GLN A 92 -7.82 -4.99 8.17
C GLN A 92 -6.59 -4.21 7.68
N GLY A 93 -6.78 -3.03 7.08
CA GLY A 93 -5.69 -2.19 6.57
C GLY A 93 -5.92 -1.74 5.13
N ARG A 94 -4.86 -1.22 4.54
CA ARG A 94 -4.83 -0.69 3.18
C ARG A 94 -3.76 -1.41 2.38
N VAL A 95 -4.00 -1.63 1.10
CA VAL A 95 -3.05 -2.27 0.19
C VAL A 95 -2.69 -1.29 -0.90
N TYR A 96 -1.39 -1.12 -1.12
CA TYR A 96 -0.81 -0.19 -2.08
C TYR A 96 0.00 -0.92 -3.14
N VAL A 97 0.13 -0.33 -4.32
CA VAL A 97 1.15 -0.72 -5.28
C VAL A 97 2.48 -0.14 -4.83
N ALA A 98 3.48 -0.99 -4.70
CA ALA A 98 4.86 -0.61 -4.48
C ALA A 98 5.74 -1.15 -5.60
N TRP A 99 6.88 -0.49 -5.81
CA TRP A 99 7.91 -1.00 -6.72
C TRP A 99 9.10 -1.50 -5.93
N ASP A 100 9.40 -2.79 -6.04
CA ASP A 100 10.63 -3.37 -5.50
C ASP A 100 11.81 -2.92 -6.35
N ARG A 101 12.74 -2.17 -5.74
CA ARG A 101 13.91 -1.63 -6.44
C ARG A 101 14.93 -2.70 -6.79
N ASN A 102 14.98 -3.78 -6.01
CA ASN A 102 15.93 -4.88 -6.14
C ASN A 102 15.41 -5.88 -7.18
N ALA A 103 14.18 -6.37 -7.00
CA ALA A 103 13.56 -7.32 -7.92
C ALA A 103 13.03 -6.68 -9.21
N LYS A 104 12.97 -5.34 -9.29
CA LYS A 104 12.44 -4.58 -10.42
C LYS A 104 11.03 -5.03 -10.81
N GLN A 105 10.14 -5.20 -9.83
CA GLN A 105 8.76 -5.65 -10.08
C GLN A 105 7.75 -4.88 -9.22
N GLN A 106 6.49 -4.89 -9.65
CA GLN A 106 5.40 -4.40 -8.79
C GLN A 106 5.10 -5.43 -7.71
N VAL A 107 4.86 -4.93 -6.50
CA VAL A 107 4.40 -5.71 -5.35
C VAL A 107 3.21 -5.04 -4.70
N ALA A 108 2.38 -5.82 -4.01
CA ALA A 108 1.31 -5.32 -3.18
C ALA A 108 1.82 -5.13 -1.74
N CYS A 109 1.84 -3.89 -1.24
CA CYS A 109 2.24 -3.60 0.14
C CYS A 109 0.99 -3.37 1.00
N LYS A 110 0.78 -4.21 2.01
CA LYS A 110 -0.29 -4.01 3.00
C LYS A 110 0.21 -3.14 4.14
N ALA A 111 -0.32 -1.94 4.26
CA ALA A 111 -0.10 -1.08 5.43
C ALA A 111 -1.23 -1.27 6.44
N VAL A 112 -0.85 -1.54 7.69
CA VAL A 112 -1.77 -1.72 8.81
C VAL A 112 -1.56 -0.63 9.83
N SER A 113 -2.62 0.10 10.17
CA SER A 113 -2.53 1.09 11.24
C SER A 113 -2.57 0.38 12.60
N LEU A 114 -1.52 0.53 13.40
CA LEU A 114 -1.55 0.20 14.82
C LEU A 114 -2.22 1.31 15.65
N ALA A 115 -2.28 2.54 15.11
CA ALA A 115 -3.06 3.63 15.67
C ALA A 115 -4.57 3.40 15.41
N GLY A 116 -5.41 3.71 16.39
CA GLY A 116 -6.87 3.58 16.24
C GLY A 116 -7.44 2.19 16.54
N VAL A 117 -7.06 1.57 17.67
CA VAL A 117 -8.04 0.71 18.34
C VAL A 117 -9.17 1.65 18.81
N ASP A 118 -10.19 1.86 17.97
CA ASP A 118 -11.36 2.64 18.36
C ASP A 118 -12.06 1.93 19.53
N LEU A 119 -12.06 2.58 20.70
CA LEU A 119 -12.66 2.07 21.94
C LEU A 119 -14.02 2.68 22.27
N ASN A 120 -14.50 3.63 21.48
CA ASN A 120 -15.69 4.41 21.81
C ASN A 120 -16.99 3.82 21.26
N ARG A 121 -17.00 2.56 20.79
CA ARG A 121 -18.23 1.93 20.31
C ARG A 121 -19.12 1.29 21.38
N ASP A 122 -18.80 1.50 22.66
CA ASP A 122 -19.64 1.11 23.82
C ASP A 122 -19.65 2.22 24.90
N GLN A 123 -19.97 3.46 24.53
CA GLN A 123 -20.45 4.44 25.52
C GLN A 123 -21.96 4.58 25.39
N ASP A 124 -22.65 3.56 25.89
CA ASP A 124 -23.91 3.79 26.57
C ASP A 124 -23.68 3.55 28.06
N THR A 125 -24.17 4.50 28.86
CA THR A 125 -24.29 4.53 30.33
C THR A 125 -23.13 5.03 31.21
N SER A 126 -23.34 6.30 31.63
CA SER A 126 -23.36 6.80 33.01
C SER A 126 -22.04 7.20 33.70
N GLU A 127 -22.01 8.49 34.04
CA GLU A 127 -20.99 9.22 34.80
C GLU A 127 -20.89 8.75 36.26
N ALA A 128 -19.76 8.13 36.62
CA ALA A 128 -19.09 8.28 37.92
C ALA A 128 -17.85 7.37 38.01
N SER A 129 -16.64 7.95 37.98
CA SER A 129 -15.36 7.45 38.55
C SER A 129 -14.12 7.69 37.64
N ILE A 130 -13.70 8.95 37.53
CA ILE A 130 -12.73 9.41 36.51
C ILE A 130 -11.29 8.90 36.73
N GLN A 131 -10.87 8.49 37.93
CA GLN A 131 -9.47 8.07 38.18
C GLN A 131 -9.21 6.56 38.11
N ALA A 132 -10.15 5.71 38.55
CA ALA A 132 -10.01 4.25 38.42
C ALA A 132 -10.30 3.78 36.99
N ALA A 133 -11.17 4.50 36.26
CA ALA A 133 -11.46 4.25 34.86
C ALA A 133 -10.26 4.54 33.95
N SER A 134 -9.44 5.56 34.25
CA SER A 134 -8.26 5.91 33.46
C SER A 134 -7.19 4.80 33.46
N ASN A 135 -6.86 4.24 34.64
CA ASN A 135 -5.89 3.15 34.77
C ASN A 135 -6.40 1.80 34.21
N ARG A 136 -7.71 1.57 34.25
CA ARG A 136 -8.32 0.38 33.61
C ARG A 136 -8.38 0.55 32.10
N ALA A 137 -8.74 1.74 31.62
CA ALA A 137 -8.77 2.06 30.19
C ALA A 137 -7.38 1.93 29.56
N SER A 138 -6.33 2.45 30.20
CA SER A 138 -4.95 2.32 29.71
C SER A 138 -4.47 0.87 29.68
N ARG A 139 -4.77 0.05 30.70
CA ARG A 139 -4.47 -1.39 30.69
C ARG A 139 -5.25 -2.15 29.62
N VAL A 140 -6.54 -1.84 29.44
CA VAL A 140 -7.39 -2.45 28.40
C VAL A 140 -6.92 -2.03 27.00
N GLN A 141 -6.45 -0.79 26.82
CA GLN A 141 -5.80 -0.31 25.60
C GLN A 141 -4.54 -1.12 25.27
N SER A 142 -3.64 -1.30 26.24
CA SER A 142 -2.43 -2.11 26.06
C SER A 142 -2.75 -3.54 25.67
N VAL A 143 -3.75 -4.17 26.31
CA VAL A 143 -4.15 -5.55 25.99
C VAL A 143 -4.75 -5.66 24.58
N LYS A 144 -5.58 -4.70 24.15
CA LYS A 144 -6.16 -4.72 22.79
C LYS A 144 -5.10 -4.49 21.71
N LEU A 145 -4.13 -3.59 21.96
CA LEU A 145 -3.00 -3.37 21.07
C LEU A 145 -2.14 -4.64 20.95
N LEU A 146 -1.77 -5.26 22.07
CA LEU A 146 -0.99 -6.50 22.07
C LEU A 146 -1.70 -7.63 21.35
N ARG A 147 -3.03 -7.77 21.49
CA ARG A 147 -3.82 -8.74 20.71
C ARG A 147 -3.78 -8.46 19.22
N LYS A 148 -3.84 -7.18 18.82
CA LYS A 148 -3.78 -6.79 17.40
C LYS A 148 -2.39 -7.08 16.83
N ILE A 149 -1.32 -6.76 17.56
CA ILE A 149 0.06 -7.09 17.18
C ILE A 149 0.21 -8.60 17.02
N HIS A 150 -0.18 -9.37 18.04
CA HIS A 150 -0.09 -10.83 17.99
C HIS A 150 -0.87 -11.43 16.82
N ARG A 151 -2.06 -10.90 16.51
CA ARG A 151 -2.83 -11.34 15.34
C ARG A 151 -2.09 -11.06 14.02
N LEU A 152 -1.45 -9.90 13.89
CA LEU A 152 -0.67 -9.54 12.70
C LEU A 152 0.61 -10.38 12.58
N GLU A 153 1.27 -10.69 13.70
CA GLU A 153 2.41 -11.62 13.74
C GLU A 153 2.00 -13.02 13.28
N VAL A 154 0.88 -13.54 13.80
CA VAL A 154 0.35 -14.84 13.37
C VAL A 154 -0.04 -14.82 11.89
N GLU A 155 -0.69 -13.74 11.41
CA GLU A 155 -1.00 -13.58 9.99
C GLU A 155 0.28 -13.62 9.14
N TYR A 156 1.32 -12.88 9.54
CA TYR A 156 2.61 -12.89 8.86
C TYR A 156 3.25 -14.28 8.87
N GLU A 157 3.32 -14.95 10.01
CA GLU A 157 3.92 -16.27 10.16
C GLU A 157 3.23 -17.34 9.31
N VAL A 158 1.92 -17.22 9.12
CA VAL A 158 1.16 -18.10 8.22
C VAL A 158 1.41 -17.76 6.75
N LEU A 159 1.51 -16.49 6.41
CA LEU A 159 1.61 -16.04 5.02
C LEU A 159 3.04 -16.11 4.45
N LYS A 160 4.08 -16.00 5.28
CA LYS A 160 5.48 -15.90 4.81
C LYS A 160 5.97 -17.11 4.00
N ASP A 161 5.44 -18.29 4.29
CA ASP A 161 5.86 -19.55 3.66
C ASP A 161 4.88 -20.03 2.57
N LEU A 162 3.82 -19.25 2.28
CA LEU A 162 2.85 -19.59 1.24
C LEU A 162 3.37 -19.17 -0.14
N SER A 163 4.22 -20.00 -0.74
CA SER A 163 4.61 -19.88 -2.14
C SER A 163 3.81 -20.86 -3.01
N HIS A 164 2.59 -20.48 -3.39
CA HIS A 164 1.81 -21.18 -4.41
C HIS A 164 1.37 -20.18 -5.48
N VAL A 165 1.31 -20.62 -6.74
CA VAL A 165 0.77 -19.82 -7.86
C VAL A 165 -0.67 -19.42 -7.48
N GLY A 166 -0.87 -18.18 -7.02
CA GLY A 166 -2.15 -17.66 -6.53
C GLY A 166 -2.17 -17.12 -5.09
N CYS A 167 -1.10 -17.24 -4.30
CA CYS A 167 -1.01 -16.66 -2.96
C CYS A 167 -0.03 -15.47 -2.93
N LEU A 168 -0.43 -14.39 -2.25
CA LEU A 168 0.34 -13.16 -2.06
C LEU A 168 1.71 -13.46 -1.43
N LEU A 169 2.79 -13.10 -2.13
CA LEU A 169 4.15 -13.14 -1.57
C LEU A 169 4.34 -11.97 -0.61
N PHE A 170 4.63 -12.26 0.66
CA PHE A 170 5.06 -11.26 1.65
C PHE A 170 6.59 -11.25 1.69
N TRP A 171 7.20 -10.06 1.59
CA TRP A 171 8.63 -9.85 1.76
C TRP A 171 8.88 -8.95 2.97
N SER A 172 9.89 -9.29 3.78
CA SER A 172 10.41 -8.50 4.90
C SER A 172 11.55 -7.60 4.47
#